data_AF-A0A658NL86-F1
#
_entry.id   AF-A0A658NL86-F1
#
_cell.length_a   1.000
_cell.length_b   1.000
_cell.length_c   1.000
_cell.angle_alpha   90.00
_cell.angle_beta   90.00
_cell.angle_gamma   90.00
#
_symmetry.space_group_name_H-M   'P 1'
#
loop_
_entity.id
_entity.type
_entity.pdbx_description
1 polymer ?
#
loop_
_entity_poly.entity_id
_entity_poly.type
_entity_poly.pdbx_seq_one_letter_code
_entity_poly.pdbx_strand_id
1 'polypeptide(L)' 'FKEVTLVEQAFIHDPSKTVSQVVKEAEKAAGAPVALKGFVRFALGEGIEKQEADFAAEVASMAG' A
#
# COMPACT_ATOMS: atom_id res chain seq x y z
N PHE A 1 -10.78 10.16 7.94
CA PHE A 1 -10.97 9.90 6.50
C PHE A 1 -9.73 10.15 5.65
N LYS A 2 -8.88 11.16 5.95
CA LYS A 2 -7.67 11.47 5.16
C LYS A 2 -6.63 10.34 5.00
N GLU A 3 -6.58 9.40 5.94
CA GLU A 3 -5.61 8.28 5.88
C GLU A 3 -6.08 7.09 5.04
N VAL A 4 -7.35 7.05 4.65
CA VAL A 4 -7.98 5.96 3.88
C VAL A 4 -8.35 6.36 2.45
N THR A 5 -8.19 7.64 2.10
CA THR A 5 -8.47 8.18 0.77
C THR A 5 -7.15 8.44 0.04
N LEU A 6 -6.85 7.67 -1.00
CA LEU A 6 -5.58 7.79 -1.77
C LEU A 6 -5.26 9.24 -2.15
N VAL A 7 -6.27 10.01 -2.55
CA VAL A 7 -6.11 11.39 -3.01
C VAL A 7 -5.71 12.39 -1.91
N GLU A 8 -6.04 12.12 -0.65
CA GLU A 8 -5.73 12.99 0.48
C GLU A 8 -4.46 12.57 1.24
N GLN A 9 -3.95 11.37 0.97
CA GLN A 9 -2.71 10.87 1.55
C GLN A 9 -1.50 11.70 1.11
N ALA A 10 -0.52 11.81 2.00
CA ALA A 10 0.79 12.37 1.69
C ALA A 10 1.51 11.49 0.67
N PHE A 11 2.20 12.11 -0.27
CA PHE A 11 2.91 11.40 -1.33
C PHE A 11 4.22 10.81 -0.81
N ILE A 12 4.48 9.54 -1.10
CA ILE A 12 5.63 8.82 -0.52
C ILE A 12 6.98 9.44 -0.93
N HIS A 13 7.09 9.98 -2.15
CA HIS A 13 8.33 10.61 -2.61
C HIS A 13 8.48 12.07 -2.18
N ASP A 14 7.38 12.72 -1.77
CA ASP A 14 7.37 14.09 -1.24
C ASP A 14 6.23 14.23 -0.22
N PRO A 15 6.50 13.99 1.07
CA PRO A 15 5.48 14.02 2.11
C PRO A 15 4.84 15.40 2.32
N SER A 16 5.42 16.46 1.74
CA SER A 16 4.86 17.82 1.82
C SER A 16 3.62 18.00 0.93
N LYS A 17 3.42 17.09 -0.03
CA LYS A 17 2.32 17.15 -1.01
C LYS A 17 1.36 15.99 -0.82
N THR A 18 0.09 16.21 -1.13
CA THR A 18 -0.89 15.13 -1.26
C THR A 18 -0.84 14.51 -2.66
N VAL A 19 -1.30 13.28 -2.80
CA VAL A 19 -1.40 12.61 -4.11
C VAL A 19 -2.23 13.44 -5.10
N SER A 20 -3.29 14.11 -4.65
CA SER A 20 -4.08 15.02 -5.51
C SER A 20 -3.26 16.20 -6.06
N GLN A 21 -2.36 16.77 -5.25
CA GLN A 21 -1.48 17.86 -5.70
C GLN A 21 -0.48 17.36 -6.74
N VAL A 22 0.09 16.17 -6.54
CA VAL A 22 1.03 15.54 -7.48
C VAL A 22 0.35 15.24 -8.82
N VAL A 23 -0.90 14.75 -8.81
CA VAL A 23 -1.67 14.51 -10.04
C VAL A 23 -1.89 15.81 -10.83
N LYS A 24 -2.19 16.93 -10.14
CA LYS A 24 -2.34 18.24 -10.78
C LYS A 24 -1.03 18.78 -11.34
N GLU A 25 0.09 18.53 -10.68
CA GLU A 25 1.41 18.89 -11.20
C GLU A 25 1.76 18.06 -12.45
N ALA A 26 1.43 16.76 -12.44
CA ALA A 26 1.59 15.88 -13.60
C ALA A 26 0.72 16.33 -14.78
N GLU A 27 -0.53 16.74 -14.54
CA GLU A 27 -1.42 17.32 -15.56
C GLU A 27 -0.79 18.56 -16.21
N LYS A 28 -0.22 19.47 -15.41
CA LYS A 28 0.48 20.66 -15.93
C LYS A 28 1.72 20.29 -16.74
N ALA A 29 2.51 19.32 -16.29
CA ALA A 29 3.71 18.88 -16.99
C ALA A 29 3.39 18.14 -18.30
N ALA A 30 2.30 17.37 -18.33
CA ALA A 30 1.85 16.63 -19.51
C ALA A 30 1.11 17.51 -20.53
N GLY A 31 0.59 18.67 -20.12
CA GLY A 31 -0.21 19.55 -20.99
C GLY A 31 -1.57 18.97 -21.37
N ALA A 32 -2.03 17.95 -20.66
CA ALA A 32 -3.27 17.22 -20.91
C ALA A 32 -3.88 16.72 -19.60
N PRO A 33 -5.22 16.60 -19.52
CA PRO A 33 -5.91 16.18 -18.30
C PRO A 33 -5.47 14.79 -17.84
N VAL A 34 -5.06 14.68 -16.58
CA VAL A 34 -4.68 13.42 -15.93
C VAL A 34 -5.71 13.08 -14.86
N ALA A 35 -6.35 11.91 -14.98
CA ALA A 35 -7.38 11.45 -14.06
C ALA A 35 -7.03 10.09 -13.45
N LEU A 36 -7.10 10.00 -12.13
CA LEU A 36 -6.94 8.76 -11.38
C LEU A 36 -8.28 8.02 -11.36
N LYS A 37 -8.46 7.07 -12.29
CA LYS A 37 -9.76 6.37 -12.50
C LYS A 37 -10.01 5.20 -11.53
N GLY A 38 -8.96 4.66 -10.95
CA GLY A 38 -9.02 3.55 -10.02
C GLY A 38 -7.63 2.99 -9.75
N PHE A 39 -7.48 2.29 -8.64
CA PHE A 39 -6.27 1.55 -8.30
C PHE A 39 -6.65 0.24 -7.62
N VAL A 40 -5.78 -0.76 -7.76
CA VAL A 40 -5.91 -2.04 -7.05
C VAL A 40 -4.55 -2.32 -6.41
N ARG A 41 -4.54 -2.66 -5.13
CA ARG A 41 -3.34 -3.08 -4.40
C ARG A 41 -3.52 -4.54 -4.03
N PHE A 42 -2.70 -5.41 -4.61
CA PHE A 42 -2.59 -6.80 -4.16
C PHE A 42 -1.45 -6.93 -3.16
N ALA A 43 -1.67 -7.66 -2.08
CA ALA A 43 -0.60 -8.10 -1.18
C ALA A 43 -0.55 -9.63 -1.11
N LEU A 44 0.66 -10.20 -1.11
CA LEU A 44 0.83 -11.64 -0.88
C LEU A 44 0.33 -12.00 0.51
N GLY A 45 -0.58 -12.99 0.59
CA GLY A 45 -1.21 -13.39 1.85
C GLY A 45 -2.33 -12.48 2.33
N GLU A 46 -2.83 -11.57 1.49
CA GLU A 46 -4.00 -10.76 1.81
C GLU A 46 -5.21 -11.65 2.11
N GLY A 47 -5.76 -11.52 3.33
CA GLY A 47 -6.87 -12.35 3.81
C GLY A 47 -6.49 -13.76 4.27
N ILE A 48 -5.20 -14.12 4.28
CA ILE A 48 -4.71 -15.39 4.82
C ILE A 48 -4.20 -15.16 6.24
N GLU A 49 -4.75 -15.89 7.21
CA GLU A 49 -4.23 -15.88 8.58
C GLU A 49 -2.83 -16.50 8.58
N LYS A 50 -1.84 -15.72 9.02
CA LYS A 50 -0.47 -16.19 9.12
C LYS A 50 -0.41 -17.25 10.21
N GLN A 51 -0.16 -18.51 9.83
CA GLN A 51 0.14 -19.55 10.80
C GLN A 51 1.44 -19.20 11.53
N GLU A 52 1.35 -18.99 12.85
CA GLU A 52 2.51 -18.92 13.72
C GLU A 52 2.96 -20.36 14.01
N ALA A 53 4.02 -20.79 13.33
CA ALA A 53 4.67 -22.06 13.62
C ALA A 53 5.71 -21.87 14.72
N ASP A 54 5.51 -22.52 15.87
CA ASP A 54 6.52 -22.61 16.92
C ASP A 54 7.49 -23.74 16.59
N PHE A 55 8.60 -23.35 15.95
CA PHE A 55 9.67 -24.26 15.55
C PHE A 55 10.24 -25.05 16.73
N ALA A 56 10.23 -24.49 17.96
CA ALA A 56 10.74 -25.20 19.13
C ALA A 56 9.82 -26.35 19.55
N ALA A 57 8.50 -26.14 19.48
CA ALA A 57 7.52 -27.17 19.77
C ALA A 57 7.54 -28.30 18.72
N GLU A 58 7.68 -27.96 17.44
CA GLU A 58 7.83 -28.95 16.36
C GLU A 58 9.07 -29.83 16.56
N VAL A 59 10.23 -29.22 16.85
CA VAL A 59 11.49 -29.96 17.11
C VAL A 59 11.36 -30.88 18.33
N ALA A 60 10.75 -30.41 19.42
CA ALA A 60 10.53 -31.22 20.62
C ALA A 60 9.64 -32.45 20.34
N SER A 61 8.65 -32.32 19.45
CA SER A 61 7.74 -33.42 19.09
C SER A 61 8.36 -34.48 18.18
N MET A 62 9.41 -34.16 17.42
CA MET A 62 10.08 -35.10 16.51
C MET A 62 11.25 -35.87 17.16
N ALA A 63 11.73 -35.40 18.32
CA ALA A 63 12.86 -35.99 19.04
C ALA A 63 12.45 -36.99 20.15
N GLY A 64 11.15 -37.32 20.24
CA GLY A 64 10.58 -38.29 21.19
C GLY A 64 10.47 -39.70 20.63
#